data_AF-A0A963J2V2-F1
#
_entry.id   AF-A0A963J2V2-F1
#
_cell.length_a   1.000
_cell.length_b   1.000
_cell.length_c   1.000
_cell.angle_alpha   90.00
_cell.angle_beta   90.00
_cell.angle_gamma   90.00
#
_symmetry.space_group_name_H-M   'P 1'
#
loop_
_entity.id
_entity.type
_entity.pdbx_description
1 polymer ?
#
loop_
_entity_poly.entity_id
_entity_poly.type
_entity_poly.pdbx_seq_one_letter_code
_entity_poly.pdbx_strand_id
1 'polypeptide(L)'
;TLPIAEWAGLADDGGAKRVVQPEFNKAGDEVWFSVWSAKDKQSAIVVVDDKTLKLKAVIKDPRLITPTGHFNVHNTQNDVY
;
A
#
# COMPACT_ATOMS: atom_id res chain seq x y z
N THR A 1 -15.12 -6.52 0.27
CA THR A 1 -13.86 -5.89 0.69
C THR A 1 -12.82 -6.09 -0.40
N LEU A 2 -11.90 -5.14 -0.61
CA LEU A 2 -10.83 -5.27 -1.61
C LEU A 2 -9.76 -6.27 -1.12
N PRO A 3 -9.28 -7.20 -1.96
CA PRO A 3 -8.31 -8.22 -1.57
C PRO A 3 -6.86 -7.69 -1.61
N ILE A 4 -6.60 -6.58 -0.92
CA ILE A 4 -5.30 -5.87 -0.96
C ILE A 4 -4.12 -6.76 -0.52
N ALA A 5 -4.29 -7.54 0.56
CA ALA A 5 -3.24 -8.43 1.06
C ALA A 5 -2.91 -9.55 0.06
N GLU A 6 -3.91 -10.04 -0.68
CA GLU A 6 -3.72 -11.06 -1.72
C GLU A 6 -3.03 -10.46 -2.94
N TRP A 7 -3.47 -9.28 -3.39
CA TRP A 7 -2.86 -8.55 -4.51
C TRP A 7 -1.39 -8.20 -4.28
N ALA A 8 -0.97 -8.06 -3.03
CA ALA A 8 0.44 -7.88 -2.68
C ALA A 8 1.33 -9.02 -3.22
N GLY A 9 0.78 -10.22 -3.42
CA GLY A 9 1.52 -11.39 -3.94
C GLY A 9 2.75 -11.72 -3.10
N LEU A 10 2.67 -11.55 -1.78
CA LEU A 10 3.73 -11.89 -0.83
C LEU A 10 3.65 -13.37 -0.49
N ALA A 11 4.80 -14.04 -0.40
CA ALA A 11 4.87 -15.45 -0.03
C ALA A 11 4.16 -15.71 1.31
N ASP A 12 3.63 -16.92 1.48
CA ASP A 12 3.13 -17.36 2.78
C ASP A 12 4.31 -17.85 3.63
N ASP A 13 4.85 -16.95 4.44
CA ASP A 13 6.00 -17.19 5.32
C ASP A 13 5.57 -17.41 6.79
N GLY A 14 4.27 -17.66 7.02
CA GLY A 14 3.68 -17.79 8.35
C GLY A 14 3.59 -16.47 9.13
N GLY A 15 3.82 -15.32 8.48
CA GLY A 15 3.76 -13.99 9.08
C GLY A 15 2.43 -13.31 8.86
N ALA A 16 2.00 -12.51 9.85
CA ALA A 16 0.84 -11.64 9.67
C ALA A 16 1.13 -10.57 8.61
N LYS A 17 0.22 -10.42 7.64
CA LYS A 17 0.21 -9.38 6.62
C LYS A 17 -0.91 -8.40 6.93
N ARG A 18 -0.56 -7.21 7.41
CA ARG A 18 -1.54 -6.19 7.83
C ARG A 18 -1.66 -5.11 6.76
N VAL A 19 -2.88 -4.86 6.30
CA VAL A 19 -3.17 -3.76 5.38
C VAL A 19 -3.44 -2.51 6.22
N VAL A 20 -2.72 -1.41 5.95
CA VAL A 20 -2.84 -0.19 6.74
C VAL A 20 -2.72 1.06 5.88
N GLN A 21 -3.40 2.12 6.34
CA GLN A 21 -3.34 3.50 5.87
C GLN A 21 -3.53 3.67 4.35
N PRO A 22 -4.79 3.79 3.86
CA PRO A 22 -5.04 4.31 2.52
C PRO A 22 -4.54 5.75 2.40
N GLU A 23 -3.79 6.05 1.34
CA GLU A 23 -3.33 7.40 1.00
C GLU A 23 -3.55 7.67 -0.50
N PHE A 24 -4.19 8.78 -0.84
CA PHE A 24 -4.41 9.16 -2.23
C PHE A 24 -3.16 9.75 -2.89
N ASN A 25 -3.03 9.60 -4.21
CA ASN A 25 -2.11 10.43 -4.99
C ASN A 25 -2.64 11.88 -5.13
N LYS A 26 -1.86 12.75 -5.79
CA LYS A 26 -2.26 14.16 -5.98
C LYS A 26 -3.51 14.33 -6.85
N ALA A 27 -3.72 13.42 -7.82
CA ALA A 27 -4.84 13.50 -8.74
C ALA A 27 -6.15 12.96 -8.15
N GLY A 28 -6.09 12.27 -7.00
CA GLY A 28 -7.23 11.63 -6.37
C GLY A 28 -7.77 10.42 -7.15
N ASP A 29 -6.96 9.81 -8.03
CA ASP A 29 -7.40 8.69 -8.89
C ASP A 29 -6.69 7.36 -8.56
N GLU A 30 -5.76 7.38 -7.60
CA GLU A 30 -5.10 6.21 -7.06
C GLU A 30 -5.10 6.25 -5.54
N VAL A 31 -5.35 5.10 -4.91
CA VAL A 31 -5.21 4.89 -3.47
C VAL A 31 -4.12 3.87 -3.21
N TRP A 32 -3.21 4.22 -2.31
CA TRP A 32 -2.03 3.44 -1.98
C TRP A 32 -2.21 2.82 -0.60
N PHE A 33 -1.91 1.53 -0.47
CA PHE A 33 -2.04 0.77 0.78
C PHE A 33 -0.73 0.10 1.14
N SER A 34 -0.35 0.19 2.42
CA SER A 34 0.77 -0.57 2.95
C SER A 34 0.34 -1.98 3.29
N VAL A 35 1.10 -2.97 2.82
CA VAL A 35 1.01 -4.34 3.27
C VAL A 35 2.22 -4.61 4.16
N TRP A 36 1.99 -4.39 5.45
CA TRP A 36 2.98 -4.39 6.51
C TRP A 36 3.21 -5.80 7.04
N SER A 37 4.46 -6.26 6.95
CA SER A 37 4.97 -7.50 7.53
C SER A 37 6.08 -7.23 8.54
N ALA A 38 6.58 -8.27 9.22
CA ALA A 38 7.71 -8.15 10.15
C ALA A 38 9.00 -7.70 9.42
N LYS A 39 9.98 -7.19 10.19
CA LYS A 39 11.23 -6.60 9.67
C LYS A 39 12.04 -7.53 8.79
N ASP A 40 12.03 -8.82 9.10
CA ASP A 40 12.74 -9.90 8.42
C ASP A 40 11.93 -10.53 7.27
N LYS A 41 10.76 -9.97 6.96
CA LYS A 41 9.82 -10.49 5.97
C LYS A 41 9.55 -9.47 4.88
N GLN A 42 9.20 -9.96 3.69
CA GLN A 42 8.93 -9.09 2.55
C GLN A 42 7.63 -8.31 2.77
N SER A 43 7.66 -7.00 2.54
CA SER A 43 6.48 -6.12 2.55
C SER A 43 6.19 -5.60 1.14
N ALA A 44 5.05 -4.92 0.95
CA ALA A 44 4.70 -4.29 -0.31
C ALA A 44 3.85 -3.03 -0.10
N ILE A 45 3.79 -2.19 -1.13
CA ILE A 45 2.74 -1.17 -1.27
C ILE A 45 1.88 -1.57 -2.46
N VAL A 46 0.56 -1.57 -2.28
CA VAL A 46 -0.41 -1.88 -3.33
C VAL A 46 -1.09 -0.59 -3.77
N VAL A 47 -1.08 -0.32 -5.07
CA VAL A 47 -1.75 0.82 -5.68
C VAL A 47 -3.03 0.34 -6.34
N VAL A 48 -4.14 0.96 -5.97
CA VAL A 48 -5.49 0.67 -6.49
C VAL A 48 -5.95 1.83 -7.34
N ASP A 49 -6.53 1.52 -8.50
CA ASP A 49 -7.25 2.51 -9.29
C ASP A 49 -8.59 2.81 -8.60
N ASP A 50 -8.78 4.05 -8.15
CA ASP A 50 -9.92 4.43 -7.31
C ASP A 50 -11.27 4.27 -8.03
N LYS A 51 -11.30 4.61 -9.33
CA LYS A 51 -12.54 4.58 -10.12
C LYS A 51 -13.01 3.16 -10.40
N THR A 52 -12.09 2.27 -10.72
CA THR A 52 -12.41 0.90 -11.14
C THR A 52 -12.32 -0.11 -10.01
N LEU A 53 -11.72 0.26 -8.88
CA LEU A 53 -11.42 -0.61 -7.74
C LEU A 53 -10.57 -1.83 -8.13
N LYS A 54 -9.69 -1.66 -9.12
CA LYS A 54 -8.81 -2.71 -9.61
C LYS A 54 -7.37 -2.48 -9.19
N LEU A 55 -6.62 -3.57 -9.06
CA LEU A 55 -5.18 -3.53 -8.87
C LEU A 55 -4.52 -2.76 -10.02
N LYS A 56 -3.77 -1.71 -9.68
CA LYS A 56 -3.01 -0.91 -10.65
C LYS A 56 -1.53 -1.27 -10.63
N ALA A 57 -0.93 -1.35 -9.45
CA ALA A 57 0.47 -1.69 -9.30
C ALA A 57 0.78 -2.33 -7.93
N VAL A 58 1.91 -3.05 -7.86
CA VAL A 58 2.48 -3.56 -6.61
C VAL A 58 3.94 -3.14 -6.56
N ILE A 59 4.30 -2.39 -5.53
CA ILE A 59 5.67 -1.92 -5.30
C ILE A 59 6.32 -2.86 -4.29
N LYS A 60 7.42 -3.50 -4.72
CA LYS A 60 8.29 -4.33 -3.89
C LYS A 60 9.73 -3.90 -4.12
N ASP A 61 10.49 -3.82 -3.04
CA ASP A 61 11.92 -3.53 -3.09
C ASP A 61 12.58 -4.11 -1.84
N PRO A 62 13.81 -4.67 -1.91
CA PRO A 62 14.53 -5.15 -0.72
C PRO A 62 14.71 -4.08 0.37
N ARG A 63 14.72 -2.81 0.00
CA ARG A 63 14.81 -1.66 0.93
C ARG A 63 13.47 -1.31 1.57
N LEU A 64 12.35 -1.81 1.06
CA LEU A 64 11.00 -1.55 1.56
C LEU A 64 10.72 -2.41 2.80
N ILE A 65 11.36 -2.07 3.91
CA ILE A 65 11.26 -2.76 5.19
C ILE A 65 10.18 -2.08 6.03
N THR A 66 9.18 -2.85 6.46
CA THR A 66 8.10 -2.39 7.36
C THR A 66 7.44 -1.06 6.95
N PRO A 67 6.93 -0.92 5.70
CA PRO A 67 6.23 0.28 5.28
C PRO A 67 4.95 0.47 6.11
N THR A 68 4.72 1.69 6.60
CA THR A 68 3.55 2.03 7.43
C THR A 68 2.88 3.31 6.93
N GLY A 69 3.33 4.49 7.38
CA GLY A 69 2.81 5.78 6.95
C GLY A 69 3.39 6.24 5.62
N HIS A 70 2.52 6.69 4.72
CA HIS A 70 2.86 7.31 3.44
C HIS A 70 2.11 8.62 3.32
N PHE A 71 2.78 9.67 2.87
CA PHE A 71 2.23 11.01 2.88
C PHE A 71 2.41 11.61 1.50
N ASN A 72 1.32 11.78 0.77
CA ASN A 72 1.36 12.50 -0.48
C ASN A 72 1.65 13.97 -0.18
N VAL A 73 2.71 14.50 -0.80
CA VAL A 73 3.19 15.87 -0.54
C VAL A 73 2.09 16.91 -0.69
N HIS A 74 1.30 16.85 -1.76
CA HIS A 74 0.24 17.83 -2.01
C HIS A 74 -0.89 17.69 -0.99
N ASN A 75 -1.35 16.46 -0.75
CA ASN A 75 -2.49 16.20 0.12
C ASN A 75 -2.16 16.57 1.56
N THR A 76 -0.97 16.19 2.04
CA THR A 76 -0.50 16.56 3.38
C THR A 76 -0.24 18.06 3.52
N GLN A 77 0.33 18.73 2.50
CA GLN A 77 0.57 20.18 2.57
C GLN A 77 -0.73 21.00 2.64
N ASN A 78 -1.81 20.49 2.03
CA ASN A 78 -3.07 21.22 1.87
C ASN A 78 -4.23 20.61 2.67
N ASP A 79 -3.93 19.71 3.62
CA ASP A 79 -4.91 19.00 4.45
C ASP A 79 -6.08 18.35 3.66
N VAL A 80 -5.76 17.69 2.54
CA VAL A 80 -6.71 16.94 1.71
C VAL A 80 -6.69 15.46 2.10
N TYR A 81 -7.84 14.88 2.46
CA TYR A 81 -7.98 13.49 2.93
C TYR A 81 -9.27 12.83 2.46
#